data_AF-A0A9P6I4S0-F1
#
_entry.id   AF-A0A9P6I4S0-F1
#
_cell.length_a   1.000
_cell.length_b   1.000
_cell.length_c   1.000
_cell.angle_alpha   90.00
_cell.angle_beta   90.00
_cell.angle_gamma   90.00
#
_symmetry.space_group_name_H-M   'P 1'
#
loop_
_entity.id
_entity.type
_entity.pdbx_description
1 polymer ?
#
loop_
_entity_poly.entity_id
_entity_poly.type
_entity_poly.pdbx_seq_one_letter_code
_entity_poly.pdbx_strand_id
1 'polypeptide(L)'
;MMADDFVVVPKPRKGIAFVEARLKSDSSHTRRGYEQLIAQLERELRCRTESKTGPSITLDSDLLDNPIIKRGVPDMFESLRVVELQGFAPSERNVPVHDVTIKINIYGFDDSPSDPSASPTSDDDTVTVLPSSHYDGLWELTLDFDALARNALAKSDHNFIVIVDDVDEAFSHGRPHESQTLLDDYVRGLDSLEAIINVLVICTSSSIETSDQQFLDKCLARRALKPPFMVERYEIFRQHFDAYMRDKVINCNFTLAGYEKAVSMP
;
A
#
# COMPACT_ATOMS: atom_id res chain seq x y z
N MET A 1 -22.85 7.16 -42.63
CA MET A 1 -22.85 6.00 -41.71
C MET A 1 -21.46 5.94 -41.14
N MET A 2 -21.23 6.56 -39.97
CA MET A 2 -19.93 6.58 -39.32
C MET A 2 -19.72 5.21 -38.69
N ALA A 3 -18.62 4.53 -39.03
CA ALA A 3 -18.20 3.33 -38.35
C ALA A 3 -17.54 3.75 -37.04
N ASP A 4 -18.12 3.37 -35.91
CA ASP A 4 -17.47 3.51 -34.61
C ASP A 4 -16.32 2.49 -34.55
N ASP A 5 -15.08 2.99 -34.60
CA ASP A 5 -13.87 2.20 -34.39
C ASP A 5 -13.75 1.87 -32.90
N PHE A 6 -14.15 0.66 -32.50
CA PHE A 6 -13.87 0.15 -31.16
C PHE A 6 -12.56 -0.64 -31.15
N VAL A 7 -11.61 -0.20 -30.31
CA VAL A 7 -10.44 -1.00 -29.96
C VAL A 7 -10.87 -2.07 -28.97
N VAL A 8 -11.04 -3.29 -29.46
CA VAL A 8 -11.19 -4.47 -28.58
C VAL A 8 -9.82 -4.75 -27.96
N VAL A 9 -9.61 -4.31 -26.73
CA VAL A 9 -8.46 -4.75 -25.93
C VAL A 9 -8.77 -6.18 -25.46
N PRO A 10 -8.08 -7.23 -25.96
CA PRO A 10 -8.33 -8.58 -25.50
C PRO A 10 -7.99 -8.65 -24.02
N LYS A 11 -8.96 -9.06 -23.19
CA LYS A 11 -8.67 -9.39 -21.79
C LYS A 11 -7.52 -10.41 -21.76
N PRO A 12 -6.50 -10.22 -20.90
CA PRO A 12 -5.48 -11.23 -20.75
C PRO A 12 -6.15 -12.55 -20.37
N ARG A 13 -5.69 -13.66 -20.97
CA ARG A 13 -6.28 -15.01 -20.73
C ARG A 13 -6.18 -15.46 -19.27
N LYS A 14 -5.37 -14.77 -18.47
CA LYS A 14 -5.16 -14.96 -17.03
C LYS A 14 -5.12 -13.58 -16.37
N GLY A 15 -5.72 -13.43 -15.19
CA GLY A 15 -5.51 -12.27 -14.35
C GLY A 15 -4.12 -12.26 -13.71
N ILE A 16 -3.87 -11.31 -12.82
CA ILE A 16 -2.60 -11.17 -12.09
C ILE A 16 -2.89 -11.21 -10.59
N ALA A 17 -2.12 -12.00 -9.85
CA ALA A 17 -2.11 -11.97 -8.39
C ALA A 17 -0.79 -11.35 -7.93
N PHE A 18 -0.86 -10.22 -7.23
CA PHE A 18 0.31 -9.60 -6.60
C PHE A 18 0.48 -10.18 -5.20
N VAL A 19 1.69 -10.67 -4.94
CA VAL A 19 2.07 -11.32 -3.67
C VAL A 19 3.23 -10.54 -3.07
N GLU A 20 3.03 -10.12 -1.83
CA GLU A 20 4.06 -9.56 -0.98
C GLU A 20 4.75 -10.68 -0.22
N ALA A 21 6.08 -10.74 -0.36
CA ALA A 21 6.92 -11.76 0.25
C ALA A 21 7.84 -11.12 1.28
N ARG A 22 7.44 -11.19 2.56
CA ARG A 22 8.21 -10.62 3.66
C ARG A 22 9.32 -11.56 4.09
N LEU A 23 10.53 -11.05 4.14
CA LEU A 23 11.70 -11.73 4.67
C LEU A 23 11.75 -11.67 6.21
N LYS A 24 12.28 -12.73 6.83
CA LYS A 24 12.66 -12.71 8.24
C LYS A 24 13.82 -11.74 8.46
N SER A 25 13.88 -11.08 9.62
CA SER A 25 14.82 -9.99 9.92
C SER A 25 16.31 -10.36 9.80
N ASP A 26 16.65 -11.65 9.80
CA ASP A 26 18.02 -12.17 9.68
C ASP A 26 18.46 -12.46 8.24
N SER A 27 17.58 -12.25 7.26
CA SER A 27 17.83 -12.65 5.87
C SER A 27 18.28 -11.49 4.98
N SER A 28 19.59 -11.23 4.92
CA SER A 28 20.16 -10.25 3.99
C SER A 28 20.53 -10.89 2.64
N HIS A 29 20.09 -10.30 1.52
CA HIS A 29 20.45 -10.76 0.17
C HIS A 29 20.96 -9.62 -0.71
N THR A 30 21.81 -9.96 -1.68
CA THR A 30 22.19 -9.03 -2.76
C THR A 30 21.07 -8.91 -3.78
N ARG A 31 21.02 -7.83 -4.57
CA ARG A 31 20.06 -7.65 -5.67
C ARG A 31 19.94 -8.88 -6.60
N ARG A 32 21.08 -9.48 -6.97
CA ARG A 32 21.10 -10.71 -7.79
C ARG A 32 20.53 -11.93 -7.04
N GLY A 33 20.72 -11.98 -5.72
CA GLY A 33 20.08 -12.99 -4.87
C GLY A 33 18.56 -12.85 -4.86
N TYR A 34 18.04 -11.64 -4.77
CA TYR A 34 16.59 -11.38 -4.86
C TYR A 34 15.99 -11.82 -6.20
N GLU A 35 16.61 -11.49 -7.32
CA GLU A 35 16.14 -11.92 -8.65
C GLU A 35 16.06 -13.45 -8.77
N GLN A 36 17.05 -14.16 -8.23
CA GLN A 36 17.05 -15.63 -8.20
C GLN A 36 15.96 -16.19 -7.28
N LEU A 37 15.74 -15.56 -6.12
CA LEU A 37 14.67 -15.94 -5.19
C LEU A 37 13.29 -15.74 -5.79
N ILE A 38 13.04 -14.60 -6.45
CA ILE A 38 11.78 -14.33 -7.16
C ILE A 38 11.56 -15.40 -8.23
N ALA A 39 12.55 -15.65 -9.09
CA ALA A 39 12.43 -16.66 -10.15
C ALA A 39 12.19 -18.08 -9.59
N GLN A 40 12.84 -18.42 -8.48
CA GLN A 40 12.62 -19.70 -7.80
C GLN A 40 11.20 -19.79 -7.24
N LEU A 41 10.72 -18.75 -6.58
CA LEU A 41 9.41 -18.71 -5.93
C LEU A 41 8.28 -18.70 -6.97
N GLU A 42 8.40 -17.89 -8.03
CA GLU A 42 7.48 -17.91 -9.17
C GLU A 42 7.41 -19.28 -9.83
N ARG A 43 8.54 -19.97 -9.98
CA ARG A 43 8.58 -21.33 -10.55
C ARG A 43 7.89 -22.35 -9.64
N GLU A 44 8.18 -22.33 -8.34
CA GLU A 44 7.55 -23.25 -7.39
C GLU A 44 6.04 -23.05 -7.31
N LEU A 45 5.59 -21.78 -7.31
CA LEU A 45 4.18 -21.45 -7.34
C LEU A 45 3.54 -21.83 -8.69
N ARG A 46 4.21 -21.63 -9.84
CA ARG A 46 3.71 -22.09 -11.15
C ARG A 46 3.58 -23.62 -11.23
N CYS A 47 4.61 -24.37 -10.85
CA CYS A 47 4.59 -25.84 -10.97
C CYS A 47 3.48 -26.49 -10.12
N ARG A 48 3.07 -25.87 -9.02
CA ARG A 48 2.03 -26.39 -8.12
C ARG A 48 0.60 -26.04 -8.58
N THR A 49 0.47 -25.23 -9.62
CA THR A 49 -0.81 -24.61 -10.02
C THR A 49 -1.32 -25.12 -11.37
N GLU A 50 -0.55 -25.99 -12.03
CA GLU A 50 -0.92 -26.68 -13.27
C GLU A 50 -1.86 -27.89 -13.06
N SER A 51 -2.17 -28.25 -11.80
CA SER A 51 -3.16 -29.30 -11.51
C SER A 51 -4.60 -28.78 -11.69
N LYS A 52 -5.44 -29.53 -12.41
CA LYS A 52 -6.87 -29.20 -12.63
C LYS A 52 -7.73 -29.20 -11.35
N THR A 53 -7.23 -29.80 -10.27
CA THR A 53 -7.77 -29.73 -8.91
C THR A 53 -6.84 -28.91 -8.01
N GLY A 54 -6.28 -27.83 -8.56
CA GLY A 54 -5.30 -26.98 -7.90
C GLY A 54 -5.93 -26.17 -6.75
N PRO A 55 -5.07 -25.66 -5.84
CA PRO A 55 -5.51 -24.73 -4.81
C PRO A 55 -6.14 -23.46 -5.43
N SER A 56 -6.86 -22.71 -4.63
CA SER A 56 -7.34 -21.37 -5.00
C SER A 56 -6.52 -20.31 -4.25
N ILE A 57 -6.34 -19.14 -4.87
CA ILE A 57 -5.72 -17.97 -4.27
C ILE A 57 -6.82 -17.07 -3.74
N THR A 58 -6.74 -16.74 -2.45
CA THR A 58 -7.68 -15.82 -1.80
C THR A 58 -6.98 -14.50 -1.52
N LEU A 59 -7.61 -13.37 -1.87
CA LEU A 59 -7.13 -12.03 -1.51
C LEU A 59 -7.01 -11.92 0.01
N ASP A 60 -5.97 -11.24 0.48
CA ASP A 60 -5.58 -11.08 1.88
C ASP A 60 -5.13 -12.36 2.61
N SER A 61 -5.10 -13.51 1.93
CA SER A 61 -4.58 -14.75 2.53
C SER A 61 -3.05 -14.81 2.49
N ASP A 62 -2.46 -15.47 3.49
CA ASP A 62 -1.06 -15.88 3.45
C ASP A 62 -0.95 -17.26 2.79
N LEU A 63 -0.15 -17.33 1.73
CA LEU A 63 0.09 -18.58 1.01
C LEU A 63 0.87 -19.60 1.86
N LEU A 64 1.58 -19.16 2.91
CA LEU A 64 2.29 -20.04 3.83
C LEU A 64 1.36 -20.85 4.75
N ASP A 65 0.11 -20.40 4.95
CA ASP A 65 -0.90 -21.16 5.69
C ASP A 65 -1.32 -22.44 4.95
N ASN A 66 -1.10 -22.47 3.63
CA ASN A 66 -1.36 -23.65 2.82
C ASN A 66 -0.14 -24.61 2.86
N PRO A 67 -0.27 -25.82 3.44
CA PRO A 67 0.84 -26.75 3.59
C PRO A 67 1.39 -27.27 2.25
N ILE A 68 0.59 -27.24 1.18
CA ILE A 68 1.03 -27.65 -0.17
C ILE A 68 1.98 -26.60 -0.75
N ILE A 69 1.67 -25.32 -0.52
CA ILE A 69 2.48 -24.21 -1.01
C ILE A 69 3.75 -24.10 -0.16
N LYS A 70 3.61 -24.08 1.17
CA LYS A 70 4.73 -23.95 2.12
C LYS A 70 5.89 -24.91 1.87
N ARG A 71 5.61 -26.15 1.42
CA ARG A 71 6.66 -27.16 1.14
C ARG A 71 7.65 -26.74 0.04
N GLY A 72 7.24 -25.90 -0.90
CA GLY A 72 8.10 -25.41 -1.99
C GLY A 72 8.78 -24.08 -1.70
N VAL A 73 8.44 -23.43 -0.58
CA VAL A 73 8.91 -22.09 -0.26
C VAL A 73 10.11 -22.17 0.67
N PRO A 74 11.20 -21.44 0.40
CA PRO A 74 12.33 -21.33 1.33
C PRO A 74 11.90 -20.80 2.72
N ASP A 75 12.45 -21.36 3.80
CA ASP A 75 12.13 -20.97 5.19
C ASP A 75 12.74 -19.61 5.62
N MET A 76 12.99 -18.72 4.67
CA MET A 76 13.45 -17.34 4.92
C MET A 76 12.30 -16.33 4.89
N PHE A 77 11.14 -16.72 4.37
CA PHE A 77 9.96 -15.86 4.33
C PHE A 77 9.18 -15.96 5.64
N GLU A 78 8.81 -14.82 6.17
CA GLU A 78 7.90 -14.69 7.29
C GLU A 78 6.44 -14.77 6.83
N SER A 79 6.12 -14.14 5.69
CA SER A 79 4.79 -14.17 5.08
C SER A 79 4.85 -14.16 3.55
N LEU A 80 3.83 -14.73 2.90
CA LEU A 80 3.58 -14.62 1.46
C LEU A 80 2.13 -14.19 1.21
N ARG A 81 1.85 -12.90 1.39
CA ARG A 81 0.49 -12.38 1.39
C ARG A 81 0.01 -11.97 0.00
N VAL A 82 -1.19 -12.38 -0.36
CA VAL A 82 -1.86 -11.96 -1.60
C VAL A 82 -2.51 -10.59 -1.36
N VAL A 83 -1.98 -9.54 -1.97
CA VAL A 83 -2.42 -8.16 -1.69
C VAL A 83 -3.29 -7.57 -2.79
N GLU A 84 -3.22 -8.08 -4.01
CA GLU A 84 -4.07 -7.60 -5.10
C GLU A 84 -4.37 -8.69 -6.13
N LEU A 85 -5.62 -8.69 -6.64
CA LEU A 85 -6.06 -9.49 -7.77
C LEU A 85 -6.52 -8.55 -8.90
N GLN A 86 -5.79 -8.55 -10.01
CA GLN A 86 -6.07 -7.72 -11.17
C GLN A 86 -6.63 -8.56 -12.33
N GLY A 87 -7.62 -8.01 -13.04
CA GLY A 87 -8.26 -8.68 -14.19
C GLY A 87 -9.50 -9.51 -13.83
N PHE A 88 -9.93 -9.47 -12.57
CA PHE A 88 -11.13 -10.13 -12.04
C PHE A 88 -12.20 -9.11 -11.65
N ALA A 89 -13.41 -9.57 -11.33
CA ALA A 89 -14.43 -8.68 -10.80
C ALA A 89 -14.03 -8.19 -9.39
N PRO A 90 -14.35 -6.95 -8.97
CA PRO A 90 -14.00 -6.45 -7.64
C PRO A 90 -14.58 -7.28 -6.47
N SER A 91 -15.68 -8.00 -6.71
CA SER A 91 -16.29 -8.92 -5.74
C SER A 91 -15.58 -10.29 -5.65
N GLU A 92 -14.71 -10.59 -6.61
CA GLU A 92 -14.05 -11.88 -6.74
C GLU A 92 -12.77 -11.90 -5.89
N ARG A 93 -12.91 -12.38 -4.65
CA ARG A 93 -11.80 -12.47 -3.69
C ARG A 93 -11.10 -13.84 -3.67
N ASN A 94 -11.63 -14.83 -4.36
CA ASN A 94 -11.07 -16.18 -4.40
C ASN A 94 -11.06 -16.68 -5.85
N VAL A 95 -9.87 -16.91 -6.39
CA VAL A 95 -9.65 -17.26 -7.80
C VAL A 95 -8.85 -18.55 -7.91
N PRO A 96 -9.15 -19.40 -8.91
CA PRO A 96 -8.33 -20.58 -9.17
C PRO A 96 -6.91 -20.17 -9.54
N VAL A 97 -5.89 -20.86 -9.00
CA VAL A 97 -4.51 -20.40 -9.25
C VAL A 97 -4.11 -20.50 -10.73
N HIS A 98 -4.72 -21.41 -11.50
CA HIS A 98 -4.42 -21.57 -12.92
C HIS A 98 -4.87 -20.36 -13.77
N ASP A 99 -5.81 -19.56 -13.26
CA ASP A 99 -6.34 -18.35 -13.91
C ASP A 99 -5.52 -17.10 -13.60
N VAL A 100 -4.48 -17.20 -12.76
CA VAL A 100 -3.62 -16.07 -12.41
C VAL A 100 -2.18 -16.24 -12.85
N THR A 101 -1.56 -15.12 -13.15
CA THR A 101 -0.10 -14.97 -13.16
C THR A 101 0.31 -14.37 -11.83
N ILE A 102 1.16 -15.06 -11.07
CA ILE A 102 1.66 -14.55 -9.79
C ILE A 102 2.83 -13.61 -10.06
N LYS A 103 2.80 -12.42 -9.46
CA LYS A 103 3.90 -11.46 -9.40
C LYS A 103 4.30 -11.27 -7.95
N ILE A 104 5.60 -11.29 -7.68
CA ILE A 104 6.11 -11.32 -6.31
C ILE A 104 6.96 -10.08 -6.05
N ASN A 105 6.62 -9.36 -4.98
CA ASN A 105 7.41 -8.27 -4.44
C ASN A 105 8.05 -8.74 -3.14
N ILE A 106 9.38 -8.89 -3.13
CA ILE A 106 10.13 -9.28 -1.93
C ILE A 106 10.54 -8.02 -1.18
N TYR A 107 10.35 -8.02 0.14
CA TYR A 107 10.88 -6.97 1.01
C TYR A 107 11.29 -7.54 2.37
N GLY A 108 12.12 -6.78 3.09
CA GLY A 108 12.43 -6.99 4.50
C GLY A 108 12.49 -5.64 5.19
N PHE A 109 12.25 -5.61 6.49
CA PHE A 109 12.33 -4.36 7.24
C PHE A 109 13.79 -3.93 7.44
N ASP A 110 14.03 -2.65 7.25
CA ASP A 110 15.26 -1.97 7.61
C ASP A 110 14.97 -1.01 8.77
N ASP A 111 15.05 -1.54 9.99
CA ASP A 111 14.92 -0.76 11.21
C ASP A 111 16.30 -0.29 11.72
N SER A 112 17.29 -0.21 10.83
CA SER A 112 18.57 0.39 11.19
C SER A 112 18.36 1.87 11.56
N PRO A 113 19.07 2.38 12.58
CA PRO A 113 19.00 3.79 12.90
C PRO A 113 19.46 4.59 11.68
N SER A 114 18.66 5.58 11.29
CA SER A 114 18.92 6.48 10.18
C SER A 114 20.37 6.98 10.21
N ASP A 115 21.04 6.98 9.07
CA ASP A 115 22.44 7.39 8.92
C ASP A 115 22.64 8.76 9.62
N PRO A 116 23.65 8.95 10.51
CA PRO A 116 23.80 10.20 11.27
C PRO A 116 24.03 11.45 10.40
N SER A 117 24.33 11.29 9.10
CA SER A 117 24.37 12.40 8.13
C SER A 117 23.00 12.79 7.57
N ALA A 118 21.99 11.93 7.73
CA ALA A 118 20.58 12.23 7.51
C ALA A 118 19.91 12.73 8.79
N SER A 119 20.70 13.32 9.70
CA SER A 119 20.18 13.98 10.89
C SER A 119 19.16 15.05 10.47
N PRO A 120 18.00 15.08 11.11
CA PRO A 120 16.95 16.05 10.79
C PRO A 120 17.52 17.47 10.91
N THR A 121 17.16 18.33 9.95
CA THR A 121 17.64 19.72 9.89
C THR A 121 17.00 20.62 10.96
N SER A 122 15.90 20.15 11.52
CA SER A 122 15.09 20.73 12.60
C SER A 122 14.80 19.67 13.67
N ASP A 123 14.48 20.07 14.89
CA ASP A 123 14.00 19.14 15.94
C ASP A 123 12.65 18.49 15.56
N ASP A 124 11.93 19.04 14.58
CA ASP A 124 10.61 18.57 14.12
C ASP A 124 10.67 17.64 12.89
N ASP A 125 11.82 17.46 12.23
CA ASP A 125 11.89 16.57 11.06
C ASP A 125 12.09 15.12 11.50
N THR A 126 11.39 14.19 10.85
CA THR A 126 11.59 12.75 11.05
C THR A 126 12.07 12.09 9.76
N VAL A 127 13.14 11.30 9.85
CA VAL A 127 13.71 10.58 8.71
C VAL A 127 13.69 9.09 9.02
N THR A 128 12.93 8.33 8.24
CA THR A 128 12.77 6.88 8.39
C THR A 128 13.18 6.18 7.10
N VAL A 129 14.01 5.13 7.21
CA VAL A 129 14.36 4.27 6.08
C VAL A 129 13.19 3.33 5.78
N LEU A 130 12.88 3.12 4.50
CA LEU A 130 11.82 2.22 4.08
C LEU A 130 12.41 0.96 3.42
N PRO A 131 11.76 -0.22 3.56
CA PRO A 131 10.56 -0.47 4.38
C PRO A 131 10.87 -0.52 5.88
N SER A 132 10.09 0.15 6.73
CA SER A 132 10.25 0.10 8.21
C SER A 132 9.10 -0.69 8.85
N SER A 133 9.42 -1.45 9.90
CA SER A 133 8.41 -2.17 10.68
C SER A 133 7.45 -1.25 11.41
N HIS A 134 7.83 0.02 11.63
CA HIS A 134 6.96 1.02 12.26
C HIS A 134 5.66 1.27 11.47
N TYR A 135 5.71 1.07 10.16
CA TYR A 135 4.57 1.28 9.27
C TYR A 135 3.92 -0.05 8.80
N ASP A 136 4.34 -1.20 9.33
CA ASP A 136 3.76 -2.51 8.97
C ASP A 136 2.26 -2.56 9.29
N GLY A 137 1.46 -3.06 8.35
CA GLY A 137 0.02 -3.23 8.54
C GLY A 137 -0.82 -1.94 8.52
N LEU A 138 -0.21 -0.77 8.35
CA LEU A 138 -0.96 0.51 8.32
C LEU A 138 -1.79 0.69 7.05
N TRP A 139 -1.37 0.07 5.94
CA TRP A 139 -2.08 0.17 4.66
C TRP A 139 -3.49 -0.40 4.76
N GLU A 140 -3.66 -1.51 5.48
CA GLU A 140 -4.90 -2.27 5.66
C GLU A 140 -5.92 -1.56 6.55
N LEU A 141 -5.48 -0.61 7.36
CA LEU A 141 -6.33 0.23 8.19
C LEU A 141 -6.99 1.35 7.39
N THR A 142 -6.51 1.62 6.16
CA THR A 142 -7.02 2.68 5.31
C THR A 142 -8.10 2.16 4.35
N LEU A 143 -9.37 2.47 4.63
CA LEU A 143 -10.50 1.91 3.85
C LEU A 143 -10.85 2.72 2.59
N ASP A 144 -10.28 3.92 2.40
CA ASP A 144 -10.68 4.83 1.32
C ASP A 144 -9.52 5.26 0.38
N PHE A 145 -8.27 4.88 0.67
CA PHE A 145 -7.10 5.35 -0.11
C PHE A 145 -6.90 4.64 -1.47
N ASP A 146 -7.68 3.60 -1.75
CA ASP A 146 -7.28 2.54 -2.66
C ASP A 146 -7.16 2.90 -4.15
N ALA A 147 -8.05 3.69 -4.76
CA ALA A 147 -7.94 3.89 -6.21
C ALA A 147 -6.89 4.94 -6.60
N LEU A 148 -6.83 6.06 -5.88
CA LEU A 148 -5.98 7.19 -6.25
C LEU A 148 -4.54 7.00 -5.75
N ALA A 149 -4.34 6.54 -4.50
CA ALA A 149 -3.00 6.28 -3.98
C ALA A 149 -2.34 5.13 -4.73
N ARG A 150 -3.06 4.04 -5.02
CA ARG A 150 -2.53 2.97 -5.87
C ARG A 150 -2.20 3.46 -7.28
N ASN A 151 -3.01 4.32 -7.89
CA ASN A 151 -2.69 4.88 -9.22
C ASN A 151 -1.49 5.84 -9.21
N ALA A 152 -1.30 6.59 -8.11
CA ALA A 152 -0.15 7.46 -7.92
C ALA A 152 1.13 6.65 -7.67
N LEU A 153 1.05 5.60 -6.85
CA LEU A 153 2.16 4.70 -6.50
C LEU A 153 2.49 3.70 -7.63
N ALA A 154 1.51 3.27 -8.43
CA ALA A 154 1.71 2.30 -9.52
C ALA A 154 2.52 2.87 -10.69
N LYS A 155 2.80 4.18 -10.70
CA LYS A 155 3.47 4.87 -11.80
C LYS A 155 4.95 5.11 -11.59
N SER A 156 5.55 4.65 -10.48
CA SER A 156 6.87 5.15 -10.15
C SER A 156 7.71 4.26 -9.24
N ASP A 157 8.97 4.12 -9.65
CA ASP A 157 10.08 3.64 -8.84
C ASP A 157 10.58 4.77 -7.92
N HIS A 158 9.67 5.40 -7.15
CA HIS A 158 10.07 6.44 -6.21
C HIS A 158 10.84 5.82 -5.05
N ASN A 159 12.02 6.36 -4.77
CA ASN A 159 12.88 5.91 -3.68
C ASN A 159 12.78 6.85 -2.46
N PHE A 160 12.17 8.02 -2.63
CA PHE A 160 12.04 9.04 -1.59
C PHE A 160 10.59 9.52 -1.50
N ILE A 161 10.07 9.54 -0.28
CA ILE A 161 8.75 10.09 0.04
C ILE A 161 8.98 11.25 1.01
N VAL A 162 8.50 12.43 0.63
CA VAL A 162 8.49 13.62 1.50
C VAL A 162 7.05 13.82 1.95
N ILE A 163 6.82 13.75 3.26
CA ILE A 163 5.52 14.01 3.86
C ILE A 163 5.58 15.38 4.52
N VAL A 164 4.71 16.29 4.10
CA VAL A 164 4.50 17.58 4.76
C VAL A 164 3.12 17.55 5.40
N ASP A 165 3.11 17.44 6.73
CA ASP A 165 1.87 17.42 7.52
C ASP A 165 1.37 18.85 7.78
N ASP A 166 0.05 19.01 7.80
CA ASP A 166 -0.70 20.24 8.04
C ASP A 166 -0.09 21.51 7.43
N VAL A 167 -0.08 21.58 6.10
CA VAL A 167 0.48 22.74 5.38
C VAL A 167 -0.21 24.06 5.76
N ASP A 168 -1.43 24.02 6.30
CA ASP A 168 -2.16 25.22 6.72
C ASP A 168 -1.49 25.92 7.91
N GLU A 169 -0.82 25.18 8.80
CA GLU A 169 -0.10 25.74 9.96
C GLU A 169 1.07 26.63 9.49
N ALA A 170 1.77 26.19 8.44
CA ALA A 170 2.90 26.92 7.85
C ALA A 170 2.48 28.30 7.30
N PHE A 171 1.23 28.46 6.87
CA PHE A 171 0.74 29.69 6.26
C PHE A 171 -0.02 30.61 7.23
N SER A 172 -0.47 30.09 8.37
CA SER A 172 -1.39 30.78 9.28
C SER A 172 -0.73 31.55 10.44
N HIS A 173 0.56 31.34 10.72
CA HIS A 173 1.24 31.91 11.91
C HIS A 173 2.05 33.21 11.70
N GLY A 174 2.02 33.84 10.53
CA GLY A 174 2.81 35.04 10.22
C GLY A 174 2.01 36.35 10.09
N ARG A 175 2.71 37.50 10.17
CA ARG A 175 2.16 38.74 9.57
C ARG A 175 1.92 38.47 8.07
N PRO A 176 0.94 39.13 7.40
CA PRO A 176 0.59 38.83 6.01
C PRO A 176 1.78 38.79 5.02
N HIS A 177 2.80 39.63 5.25
CA HIS A 177 4.01 39.67 4.42
C HIS A 177 4.99 38.52 4.70
N GLU A 178 5.05 38.03 5.92
CA GLU A 178 5.89 36.87 6.31
C GLU A 178 5.25 35.58 5.78
N SER A 179 3.93 35.42 5.91
CA SER A 179 3.18 34.29 5.35
C SER A 179 3.35 34.16 3.82
N GLN A 180 3.32 35.27 3.08
CA GLN A 180 3.52 35.23 1.62
C GLN A 180 4.94 34.82 1.23
N THR A 181 5.95 35.32 1.95
CA THR A 181 7.35 34.97 1.68
C THR A 181 7.61 33.48 1.93
N LEU A 182 7.02 32.94 3.01
CA LEU A 182 7.10 31.52 3.33
C LEU A 182 6.42 30.65 2.26
N LEU A 183 5.25 31.07 1.77
CA LEU A 183 4.56 30.38 0.67
C LEU A 183 5.41 30.37 -0.62
N ASP A 184 6.01 31.50 -0.98
CA ASP A 184 6.86 31.59 -2.17
C ASP A 184 8.11 30.70 -2.07
N ASP A 185 8.72 30.61 -0.89
CA ASP A 185 9.86 29.73 -0.63
C ASP A 185 9.45 28.25 -0.65
N TYR A 186 8.28 27.92 -0.08
CA TYR A 186 7.72 26.57 -0.08
C TYR A 186 7.41 26.08 -1.49
N VAL A 187 6.72 26.89 -2.30
CA VAL A 187 6.41 26.59 -3.71
C VAL A 187 7.69 26.40 -4.53
N ARG A 188 8.73 27.22 -4.27
CA ARG A 188 10.04 27.07 -4.93
C ARG A 188 10.74 25.76 -4.52
N GLY A 189 10.58 25.34 -3.28
CA GLY A 189 11.03 24.03 -2.79
C GLY A 189 10.36 22.89 -3.56
N LEU A 190 9.03 22.93 -3.70
CA LEU A 190 8.28 21.94 -4.48
C LEU A 190 8.72 21.90 -5.95
N ASP A 191 8.93 23.06 -6.59
CA ASP A 191 9.44 23.14 -7.96
C ASP A 191 10.82 22.49 -8.12
N SER A 192 11.65 22.59 -7.07
CA SER A 192 12.97 21.94 -7.06
C SER A 192 12.85 20.41 -6.92
N LEU A 193 11.86 19.92 -6.18
CA LEU A 193 11.59 18.49 -6.01
C LEU A 193 10.92 17.86 -7.24
N GLU A 194 10.08 18.60 -7.96
CA GLU A 194 9.42 18.13 -9.19
C GLU A 194 10.44 17.68 -10.26
N ALA A 195 11.62 18.31 -10.29
CA ALA A 195 12.69 17.94 -11.21
C ALA A 195 13.34 16.58 -10.88
N ILE A 196 13.05 15.98 -9.73
CA ILE A 196 13.68 14.74 -9.25
C ILE A 196 12.75 13.55 -9.56
N ILE A 197 13.17 12.72 -10.52
CA ILE A 197 12.37 11.62 -11.09
C ILE A 197 11.91 10.53 -10.08
N ASN A 198 12.46 10.51 -8.86
CA ASN A 198 12.23 9.45 -7.86
C ASN A 198 11.73 9.99 -6.51
N VAL A 199 11.12 11.17 -6.49
CA VAL A 199 10.54 11.78 -5.29
C VAL A 199 9.02 11.84 -5.41
N LEU A 200 8.33 11.38 -4.37
CA LEU A 200 6.91 11.61 -4.15
C LEU A 200 6.74 12.61 -3.00
N VAL A 201 5.97 13.68 -3.22
CA VAL A 201 5.60 14.61 -2.16
C VAL A 201 4.13 14.39 -1.79
N ILE A 202 3.86 14.15 -0.51
CA ILE A 202 2.52 14.01 0.05
C ILE A 202 2.32 15.16 1.02
N CYS A 203 1.29 15.96 0.78
CA CYS A 203 0.91 17.06 1.66
C CYS A 203 -0.45 16.77 2.30
N THR A 204 -0.61 17.08 3.58
CA THR A 204 -1.90 17.06 4.27
C THR A 204 -2.30 18.49 4.65
N SER A 205 -3.61 18.72 4.79
CA SER A 205 -4.19 20.01 5.16
C SER A 205 -5.46 19.74 5.95
N SER A 206 -5.63 20.46 7.05
CA SER A 206 -6.82 20.38 7.90
C SER A 206 -8.00 21.20 7.35
N SER A 207 -7.74 22.12 6.40
CA SER A 207 -8.72 23.02 5.82
C SER A 207 -8.78 22.97 4.30
N ILE A 208 -9.88 22.42 3.78
CA ILE A 208 -10.15 22.33 2.33
C ILE A 208 -10.32 23.72 1.68
N GLU A 209 -10.67 24.75 2.46
CA GLU A 209 -11.12 26.06 1.95
C GLU A 209 -10.07 27.17 2.09
N THR A 210 -9.03 26.98 2.91
CA THR A 210 -8.03 28.03 3.20
C THR A 210 -6.69 27.81 2.52
N SER A 211 -6.50 26.69 1.82
CA SER A 211 -5.24 26.43 1.12
C SER A 211 -5.04 27.41 -0.03
N ASP A 212 -3.83 27.95 -0.14
CA ASP A 212 -3.48 28.94 -1.15
C ASP A 212 -3.53 28.35 -2.57
N GLN A 213 -4.10 29.11 -3.53
CA GLN A 213 -4.26 28.67 -4.91
C GLN A 213 -2.92 28.37 -5.61
N GLN A 214 -1.87 29.14 -5.31
CA GLN A 214 -0.52 28.95 -5.86
C GLN A 214 0.06 27.60 -5.44
N PHE A 215 -0.20 27.16 -4.20
CA PHE A 215 0.17 25.83 -3.73
C PHE A 215 -0.71 24.76 -4.41
N LEU A 216 -2.02 24.95 -4.45
CA LEU A 216 -2.95 23.99 -5.05
C LEU A 216 -2.68 23.73 -6.54
N ASP A 217 -2.19 24.73 -7.27
CA ASP A 217 -1.81 24.62 -8.69
C ASP A 217 -0.59 23.70 -8.92
N LYS A 218 0.21 23.44 -7.88
CA LYS A 218 1.35 22.50 -7.93
C LYS A 218 0.94 21.05 -7.65
N CYS A 219 -0.22 20.83 -7.05
CA CYS A 219 -0.66 19.49 -6.69
C CYS A 219 -1.15 18.71 -7.92
N LEU A 220 -0.41 17.64 -8.28
CA LEU A 220 -0.79 16.73 -9.37
C LEU A 220 -2.11 15.98 -9.11
N ALA A 221 -2.40 15.71 -7.85
CA ALA A 221 -3.62 15.06 -7.41
C ALA A 221 -4.09 15.68 -6.10
N ARG A 222 -5.40 15.85 -5.94
CA ARG A 222 -6.04 16.41 -4.75
C ARG A 222 -7.16 15.51 -4.30
N ARG A 223 -7.25 15.28 -2.99
CA ARG A 223 -8.29 14.45 -2.41
C ARG A 223 -8.72 15.01 -1.06
N ALA A 224 -9.98 15.40 -0.97
CA ALA A 224 -10.62 15.66 0.31
C ALA A 224 -10.96 14.31 0.97
N LEU A 225 -10.39 14.04 2.13
CA LEU A 225 -10.75 12.88 2.94
C LEU A 225 -12.08 13.18 3.64
N LYS A 226 -13.03 12.26 3.49
CA LYS A 226 -14.30 12.33 4.21
C LYS A 226 -14.19 11.52 5.49
N PRO A 227 -14.90 11.91 6.56
CA PRO A 227 -15.08 11.04 7.70
C PRO A 227 -15.63 9.68 7.25
N PRO A 228 -15.17 8.56 7.82
CA PRO A 228 -15.63 7.23 7.43
C PRO A 228 -17.15 7.10 7.64
N PHE A 229 -17.86 6.44 6.71
CA PHE A 229 -19.27 6.11 6.90
C PHE A 229 -19.42 4.91 7.84
N MET A 230 -20.66 4.48 8.08
CA MET A 230 -20.94 3.44 9.07
C MET A 230 -20.30 2.08 8.73
N VAL A 231 -20.24 1.75 7.43
CA VAL A 231 -19.59 0.52 6.96
C VAL A 231 -18.10 0.55 7.26
N GLU A 232 -17.41 1.65 6.96
CA GLU A 232 -15.98 1.77 7.20
C GLU A 232 -15.67 1.79 8.69
N ARG A 233 -16.46 2.52 9.49
CA ARG A 233 -16.31 2.53 10.96
C ARG A 233 -16.48 1.13 11.55
N TYR A 234 -17.44 0.37 11.05
CA TYR A 234 -17.66 -1.01 11.51
C TYR A 234 -16.48 -1.90 11.14
N GLU A 235 -15.96 -1.81 9.91
CA GLU A 235 -14.80 -2.59 9.49
C GLU A 235 -13.54 -2.23 10.28
N ILE A 236 -13.29 -0.94 10.54
CA ILE A 236 -12.20 -0.50 11.44
C ILE A 236 -12.35 -1.13 12.82
N PHE A 237 -13.55 -1.03 13.41
CA PHE A 237 -13.83 -1.64 14.72
C PHE A 237 -13.60 -3.15 14.69
N ARG A 238 -14.08 -3.83 13.66
CA ARG A 238 -13.96 -5.27 13.48
C ARG A 238 -12.50 -5.69 13.38
N GLN A 239 -11.69 -5.00 12.57
CA GLN A 239 -10.26 -5.25 12.42
C GLN A 239 -9.52 -5.11 13.75
N HIS A 240 -9.78 -4.05 14.51
CA HIS A 240 -9.21 -3.89 15.85
C HIS A 240 -9.67 -4.98 16.82
N PHE A 241 -10.95 -5.35 16.79
CA PHE A 241 -11.48 -6.43 17.61
C PHE A 241 -10.78 -7.77 17.30
N ASP A 242 -10.63 -8.10 16.01
CA ASP A 242 -9.93 -9.30 15.56
C ASP A 242 -8.44 -9.29 15.97
N ALA A 243 -7.78 -8.13 15.93
CA ALA A 243 -6.41 -7.98 16.42
C ALA A 243 -6.32 -8.24 17.93
N TYR A 244 -7.20 -7.65 18.74
CA TYR A 244 -7.23 -7.91 20.19
C TYR A 244 -7.55 -9.36 20.55
N MET A 245 -8.34 -10.05 19.73
CA MET A 245 -8.61 -11.48 19.88
C MET A 245 -7.37 -12.32 19.56
N ARG A 246 -6.66 -11.99 18.47
CA ARG A 246 -5.41 -12.65 18.07
C ARG A 246 -4.34 -12.52 19.16
N ASP A 247 -4.25 -11.34 19.77
CA ASP A 247 -3.31 -11.02 20.84
C ASP A 247 -3.78 -11.53 22.21
N LYS A 248 -4.94 -12.21 22.26
CA LYS A 248 -5.55 -12.78 23.48
C LYS A 248 -5.85 -11.74 24.57
N VAL A 249 -5.96 -10.47 24.19
CA VAL A 249 -6.43 -9.38 25.06
C VAL A 249 -7.92 -9.59 25.34
N ILE A 250 -8.67 -10.00 24.32
CA ILE A 250 -10.07 -10.39 24.44
C ILE A 250 -10.15 -11.92 24.30
N ASN A 251 -10.74 -12.59 25.28
CA ASN A 251 -11.00 -14.03 25.24
C ASN A 251 -12.46 -14.27 24.89
N CYS A 252 -12.72 -14.59 23.64
CA CYS A 252 -14.06 -14.82 23.11
C CYS A 252 -14.00 -15.91 22.02
N ASN A 253 -15.12 -16.62 21.81
CA ASN A 253 -15.23 -17.68 20.80
C ASN A 253 -16.11 -17.29 19.60
N PHE A 254 -16.51 -16.02 19.49
CA PHE A 254 -17.26 -15.51 18.34
C PHE A 254 -16.35 -14.71 17.42
N THR A 255 -16.63 -14.80 16.12
CA THR A 255 -16.03 -13.95 15.09
C THR A 255 -17.07 -12.94 14.64
N LEU A 256 -16.71 -11.67 14.59
CA LEU A 256 -17.58 -10.65 14.04
C LEU A 256 -17.73 -10.87 12.53
N ALA A 257 -18.97 -10.87 12.06
CA ALA A 257 -19.25 -10.96 10.63
C ALA A 257 -18.86 -9.64 9.93
N GLY A 258 -18.58 -9.66 8.63
CA GLY A 258 -18.45 -8.42 7.86
C GLY A 258 -19.74 -7.60 7.87
N TYR A 259 -19.65 -6.29 7.66
CA TYR A 259 -20.75 -5.34 7.84
C TYR A 259 -22.05 -5.79 7.16
N GLU A 260 -22.01 -6.19 5.88
CA GLU A 260 -23.19 -6.62 5.12
C GLU A 260 -23.94 -7.80 5.78
N LYS A 261 -23.18 -8.72 6.38
CA LYS A 261 -23.73 -9.88 7.09
C LYS A 261 -24.21 -9.49 8.49
N ALA A 262 -23.53 -8.55 9.15
CA ALA A 262 -23.95 -8.05 10.46
C ALA A 262 -25.28 -7.28 10.39
N VAL A 263 -25.49 -6.45 9.38
CA VAL A 263 -26.75 -5.68 9.21
C VAL A 263 -27.92 -6.50 8.67
N SER A 264 -27.65 -7.71 8.15
CA SER A 264 -28.67 -8.64 7.66
C SER A 264 -29.05 -9.72 8.68
N MET A 265 -28.40 -9.75 9.85
CA MET A 265 -28.81 -10.59 10.96
C MET A 265 -30.01 -9.93 11.70
N PRO A 266 -31.13 -10.66 11.87
CA PRO A 266 -32.34 -10.14 12.51
C PRO A 266 -32.19 -9.92 14.02
#